data_AF-A0A2D4VI23-F1
#
_entry.id   AF-A0A2D4VI23-F1
#
_cell.length_a   1.000
_cell.length_b   1.000
_cell.length_c   1.000
_cell.angle_alpha   90.00
_cell.angle_beta   90.00
_cell.angle_gamma   90.00
#
_symmetry.space_group_name_H-M   'P 1'
#
loop_
_entity.id
_entity.type
_entity.pdbx_description
1 polymer ?
#
loop_
_entity_poly.entity_id
_entity_poly.type
_entity_poly.pdbx_seq_one_letter_code
_entity_poly.pdbx_strand_id
1 'polypeptide(L)'
;MPGLHVTDQQTRLFMTLRQTHSTPVAAAKTGISQATGYRLQADPSLPSQKKAPRGQRRPDPLADIFNTKVAPLLRSSPGIRPVAVQNCGFR
;
A
#
# COMPACT_ATOMS: atom_id res chain seq x y z
N MET A 1 16.18 -12.89 7.47
CA MET A 1 14.90 -12.29 7.92
C MET A 1 14.24 -11.65 6.71
N PRO A 2 13.06 -12.10 6.25
CA PRO A 2 12.35 -11.40 5.19
C PRO A 2 12.09 -9.95 5.62
N GLY A 3 12.29 -8.99 4.72
CA GLY A 3 12.06 -7.58 5.02
C GLY A 3 10.57 -7.30 5.19
N LEU A 4 10.11 -7.15 6.44
CA LEU A 4 8.75 -6.71 6.71
C LEU A 4 8.60 -5.23 6.34
N HIS A 5 7.46 -4.87 5.77
CA HIS A 5 7.19 -3.48 5.42
C HIS A 5 6.96 -2.66 6.69
N VAL A 6 7.57 -1.47 6.76
CA VAL A 6 7.34 -0.54 7.88
C VAL A 6 5.94 0.02 7.74
N THR A 7 5.15 -0.03 8.82
CA THR A 7 3.78 0.46 8.82
C THR A 7 3.71 1.94 9.23
N ASP A 8 2.61 2.59 8.88
CA ASP A 8 2.33 3.96 9.31
C ASP A 8 2.25 4.06 10.84
N GLN A 9 1.70 3.04 11.50
CA GLN A 9 1.63 2.98 12.96
C GLN A 9 3.03 2.95 13.59
N GLN A 10 3.93 2.10 13.09
CA GLN A 10 5.32 2.04 13.55
C GLN A 10 6.03 3.39 13.37
N THR A 11 5.77 4.07 12.25
CA THR A 11 6.33 5.39 11.96
C THR A 11 5.81 6.45 12.93
N ARG A 12 4.50 6.50 13.18
CA ARG A 12 3.89 7.42 14.14
C ARG A 12 4.41 7.20 15.56
N LEU A 13 4.43 5.95 16.02
CA LEU A 13 4.99 5.58 17.33
C LEU A 13 6.46 5.99 17.45
N PHE A 14 7.25 5.83 16.38
CA PHE A 14 8.66 6.20 16.36
C PHE A 14 8.83 7.71 16.55
N MET A 15 8.02 8.52 15.86
CA MET A 15 8.05 9.98 16.01
C MET A 15 7.69 10.44 17.42
N THR A 16 6.72 9.80 18.07
CA THR A 16 6.38 10.09 19.48
C THR A 16 7.53 9.74 20.41
N LEU A 17 8.08 8.52 20.29
CA LEU A 17 9.15 8.04 21.17
C LEU A 17 10.47 8.80 20.99
N ARG A 18 10.71 9.34 19.79
CA ARG A 18 11.89 10.13 19.44
C ARG A 18 12.01 11.47 20.18
N GLN A 19 10.91 11.96 20.74
CA GLN A 19 10.88 13.18 21.55
C GLN A 19 11.57 12.97 22.90
N THR A 20 11.54 11.74 23.44
CA THR A 20 12.06 11.42 24.79
C THR A 20 13.25 10.45 24.74
N HIS A 21 13.42 9.70 23.65
CA HIS A 21 14.45 8.65 23.53
C HIS A 21 15.36 8.87 22.33
N SER A 22 16.58 8.31 22.42
CA SER A 22 17.52 8.28 21.31
C SER A 22 16.98 7.42 20.16
N THR A 23 17.41 7.75 18.93
CA THR A 23 17.01 7.03 17.70
C THR A 23 17.10 5.50 17.79
N PRO A 24 18.21 4.89 18.29
CA PRO A 24 18.29 3.43 18.38
C PRO A 24 17.29 2.84 19.39
N VAL A 25 17.03 3.52 20.50
CA VAL A 25 16.08 3.06 21.53
C VAL A 25 14.65 3.19 21.02
N ALA A 26 14.31 4.32 20.39
CA ALA A 26 13.00 4.51 19.79
C ALA A 26 12.72 3.49 18.67
N ALA A 27 13.71 3.20 17.81
CA ALA A 27 13.59 2.20 16.75
C ALA A 27 13.37 0.79 17.30
N ALA A 28 14.13 0.40 18.33
CA ALA A 28 13.96 -0.90 19.00
C ALA A 28 12.56 -1.04 19.61
N LYS A 29 12.07 0.02 20.29
CA LYS A 29 10.72 0.04 20.87
C LYS A 29 9.59 -0.08 19.85
N THR A 30 9.79 0.41 18.61
CA THR A 30 8.80 0.29 17.54
C THR A 30 8.96 -0.93 16.65
N GLY A 31 9.95 -1.79 16.94
CA GLY A 31 10.20 -3.01 16.18
C GLY A 31 10.77 -2.77 14.78
N ILE A 32 11.50 -1.66 14.57
CA ILE A 32 12.18 -1.36 13.31
C ILE A 32 13.71 -1.33 13.50
N SER A 33 14.46 -1.52 12.41
CA SER A 33 15.92 -1.45 12.47
C SER A 33 16.42 -0.05 12.82
N GLN A 34 17.61 0.04 13.44
CA GLN A 34 18.25 1.34 13.70
C GLN A 34 18.47 2.15 12.42
N ALA A 35 18.88 1.48 11.33
CA ALA A 35 19.04 2.11 10.02
C ALA A 35 17.72 2.72 9.51
N THR A 36 16.60 2.03 9.68
CA THR A 36 15.26 2.58 9.36
C THR A 36 14.94 3.79 10.24
N GLY A 37 15.24 3.72 11.55
CA GLY A 37 15.06 4.86 12.46
C GLY A 37 15.83 6.10 12.02
N TYR A 38 17.09 5.95 11.61
CA TYR A 38 17.87 7.08 11.07
C TYR A 38 17.30 7.63 9.76
N ARG A 39 16.80 6.76 8.87
CA ARG A 39 16.13 7.20 7.63
C ARG A 39 14.84 7.96 7.91
N LEU A 40 14.02 7.49 8.87
CA LEU A 40 12.81 8.18 9.29
C LEU A 40 13.11 9.51 9.99
N GLN A 41 14.22 9.59 10.74
CA GLN A 41 14.66 10.84 11.34
C GLN A 41 15.05 11.89 10.28
N ALA A 42 15.72 11.47 9.21
CA ALA A 42 16.12 12.36 8.12
C ALA A 42 14.91 12.81 7.26
N ASP A 43 13.94 11.92 7.05
CA ASP A 43 12.74 12.19 6.27
C ASP A 43 11.47 11.61 6.97
N PRO A 44 10.77 12.44 7.77
CA PRO A 44 9.66 12.02 8.62
C PRO A 44 8.31 11.94 7.88
N SER A 45 8.29 11.58 6.59
CA SER A 45 7.03 11.29 5.88
C SER A 45 6.58 9.83 6.05
N LEU A 46 5.25 9.61 6.06
CA LEU A 46 4.64 8.29 6.27
C LEU A 46 4.86 7.37 5.04
N PRO A 47 5.09 6.06 5.24
CA PRO A 47 5.19 5.09 4.14
C PRO A 47 4.00 5.14 3.17
N SER A 48 2.77 5.34 3.67
CA SER A 48 1.58 5.51 2.82
C SER A 48 1.61 6.76 1.95
N GLN A 49 2.22 7.85 2.44
CA GLN A 49 2.33 9.12 1.71
C GLN A 49 3.45 9.10 0.67
N LYS A 50 4.53 8.37 0.94
CA LYS A 50 5.67 8.22 0.01
C LYS A 50 5.37 7.31 -1.17
N LYS A 51 4.40 6.40 -1.02
CA LYS A 51 4.19 5.33 -1.98
C LYS A 51 3.26 5.78 -3.10
N ALA A 52 3.87 6.16 -4.23
CA ALA A 52 3.14 6.16 -5.49
C ALA A 52 2.43 4.80 -5.66
N PRO A 53 1.17 4.76 -6.11
CA PRO A 53 0.48 3.52 -6.39
C PRO A 53 1.39 2.65 -7.26
N ARG A 54 1.70 1.43 -6.79
CA ARG A 54 2.43 0.50 -7.65
C ARG A 54 1.53 0.26 -8.84
N GLY A 55 1.97 0.74 -10.01
CA GLY A 55 1.29 0.45 -11.27
C GLY A 55 1.14 -1.06 -11.44
N GLN A 56 0.08 -1.46 -12.14
CA GLN A 56 -0.04 -2.85 -12.55
C GLN A 56 1.16 -3.19 -13.45
N ARG A 57 1.93 -4.21 -13.09
CA ARG A 57 3.09 -4.64 -13.88
C ARG A 57 2.69 -5.28 -15.20
N ARG A 58 1.43 -5.71 -15.32
CA ARG A 58 0.85 -6.31 -16.52
C ARG A 58 -0.38 -5.50 -16.90
N PRO A 59 -0.60 -5.27 -18.21
CA PRO A 59 -1.88 -4.76 -18.67
C PRO A 59 -3.00 -5.73 -18.25
N ASP A 60 -4.18 -5.19 -17.89
CA ASP A 60 -5.32 -5.98 -17.45
C ASP A 60 -5.76 -6.93 -18.58
N PRO A 61 -5.66 -8.26 -18.39
CA PRO A 61 -6.01 -9.24 -19.43
C PRO A 61 -7.48 -9.21 -19.83
N LEU A 62 -8.35 -8.55 -19.06
CA LEU A 62 -9.78 -8.44 -19.33
C LEU A 62 -10.21 -7.07 -19.86
N ALA A 63 -9.31 -6.07 -19.90
CA ALA A 63 -9.67 -4.72 -20.30
C ALA A 63 -10.33 -4.67 -21.69
N ASP A 64 -9.76 -5.39 -22.66
CA ASP A 64 -10.26 -5.42 -24.03
C ASP A 64 -11.63 -6.13 -24.13
N ILE A 65 -11.80 -7.24 -23.41
CA ILE A 65 -13.06 -8.01 -23.37
C ILE A 65 -14.17 -7.17 -22.71
N PHE A 66 -13.82 -6.41 -21.68
CA PHE A 66 -14.76 -5.57 -20.95
C PHE A 66 -15.32 -4.47 -21.84
N ASN A 67 -14.45 -3.79 -22.59
CA ASN A 67 -14.84 -2.73 -23.52
C ASN A 67 -15.63 -3.26 -24.73
N THR A 68 -15.25 -4.43 -25.26
CA THR A 68 -15.85 -4.97 -26.48
C THR A 68 -17.16 -5.73 -26.26
N LYS A 69 -17.31 -6.42 -25.12
CA LYS A 69 -18.46 -7.32 -24.89
C LYS A 69 -19.32 -6.93 -23.70
N VAL A 70 -18.71 -6.55 -22.58
CA VAL A 70 -19.44 -6.31 -21.33
C VAL A 70 -20.14 -4.95 -21.36
N ALA A 71 -19.44 -3.88 -21.76
CA ALA A 71 -20.00 -2.53 -21.80
C ALA A 71 -21.16 -2.36 -22.80
N PRO A 72 -21.15 -2.95 -24.02
CA PRO A 72 -22.31 -2.92 -24.90
C PRO A 72 -23.52 -3.68 -24.34
N LEU A 73 -23.31 -4.84 -23.73
CA LEU A 73 -24.38 -5.69 -23.18
C LEU A 73 -25.10 -5.02 -22.00
N LEU A 74 -24.36 -4.33 -21.13
CA LEU A 74 -24.94 -3.57 -20.02
C LEU A 74 -25.73 -2.35 -20.50
N ARG A 75 -25.31 -1.72 -21.61
CA ARG A 75 -26.05 -0.60 -22.22
C ARG A 75 -27.35 -1.05 -22.87
N SER A 76 -27.39 -2.24 -23.48
CA SER A 76 -28.60 -2.78 -24.10
C SER A 76 -29.63 -3.31 -23.08
N SER A 77 -29.19 -3.69 -21.88
CA SER A 77 -30.05 -4.34 -20.89
C SER A 77 -29.89 -3.72 -19.50
N PRO A 78 -30.55 -2.58 -19.21
CA PRO A 78 -30.40 -1.84 -17.96
C PRO A 78 -30.96 -2.58 -16.72
N GLY A 79 -31.71 -3.67 -16.91
CA GLY A 79 -32.17 -4.54 -15.83
C GLY A 79 -31.09 -5.49 -15.29
N ILE A 80 -29.94 -5.60 -15.96
CA ILE A 80 -28.83 -6.44 -15.52
C ILE A 80 -28.00 -5.67 -14.49
N ARG A 81 -27.86 -6.22 -13.28
CA ARG A 81 -26.97 -5.67 -12.26
C ARG A 81 -25.53 -6.16 -12.52
N PRO A 82 -24.58 -5.30 -12.92
CA PRO A 82 -23.20 -5.71 -13.05
C PRO A 82 -22.63 -6.02 -11.66
N VAL A 83 -22.27 -7.27 -11.41
CA VAL A 83 -21.53 -7.69 -10.21
C VAL A 83 -20.19 -8.25 -10.69
N ALA A 84 -19.11 -7.54 -10.40
CA ALA A 84 -17.75 -8.01 -10.67
C ALA A 84 -17.18 -8.65 -9.40
N VAL A 85 -16.87 -9.95 -9.47
CA VAL A 85 -16.07 -10.63 -8.44
C VAL A 85 -14.63 -10.64 -8.92
N GLN A 86 -13.84 -9.66 -8.48
CA GLN A 86 -12.41 -9.63 -8.74
C GLN A 86 -11.70 -10.43 -7.65
N ASN A 87 -11.22 -11.63 -7.99
CA ASN A 87 -10.45 -12.44 -7.07
C ASN A 87 -9.07 -11.77 -6.90
N CYS A 88 -8.89 -11.00 -5.83
CA CYS A 88 -7.61 -10.39 -5.48
C CYS A 88 -6.63 -11.46 -5.00
N GLY A 89 -6.15 -12.29 -5.92
CA GLY A 89 -5.06 -13.24 -5.71
C GLY A 89 -3.75 -12.66 -6.21
N PHE A 90 -3.12 -11.77 -5.43
CA PHE A 90 -1.72 -11.41 -5.62
C PHE A 90 -1.03 -11.40 -4.26
N ARG A 91 -0.32 -12.48 -3.97
CA ARG A 91 0.70 -12.56 -2.92
C ARG A 91 2.03 -12.05 -3.47
#